data_AF-A0A6I2SY99-F1
#
_entry.id   AF-A0A6I2SY99-F1
#
_cell.length_a   1.000
_cell.length_b   1.000
_cell.length_c   1.000
_cell.angle_alpha   90.00
_cell.angle_beta   90.00
_cell.angle_gamma   90.00
#
_symmetry.space_group_name_H-M   'P 1'
#
loop_
_entity.id
_entity.type
_entity.pdbx_description
1 polymer ?
#
loop_
_entity_poly.entity_id
_entity_poly.type
_entity_poly.pdbx_seq_one_letter_code
_entity_poly.pdbx_strand_id
1 'polypeptide(L)'
;MTGRVLENAVVRLLKDRPFYGQFILNLHREGGGGEYPLGVTIRDGAPTLTVNEERFSLLASGVQEALLEHCVKHLLHLHMARRKGRNLHGWDICCDLAINPSIDGMPADAPRPADYRQPEGMAAEEYYALLVPLFDTGNLSGKGIGTADRDTGGHTGPGAGSLPVRHGEGLDDHACWQDAESTPLRLAEEMVRGVTREAYQKSDGEVPADLKDLVGSLLRPAVIPWRQILRQFVATAGRVGRRSTWQREHRRFQHDTPGVRKRHRLNLLVGIDVSDSTNSAELRESFALELMQIARGRDAQITAVYANSRVQRVENLRGSGVQVASYHGGGFTDLRPLFDYAKTMRPPPAAVIYLTDGIGPAPESMEFPTLWALTAEGEKPVPWGVELRLEV
;
A
#
# COMPACT_ATOMS: atom_id res chain seq x y z
N MET A 1 -7.45 20.23 -37.18
CA MET A 1 -8.54 19.40 -36.61
C MET A 1 -7.94 18.44 -35.59
N THR A 2 -7.42 18.93 -34.47
CA THR A 2 -6.52 18.14 -33.59
C THR A 2 -7.13 17.74 -32.24
N GLY A 3 -8.32 18.22 -31.86
CA GLY A 3 -8.74 18.17 -30.46
C GLY A 3 -9.46 16.91 -29.93
N ARG A 4 -9.44 15.74 -30.59
CA ARG A 4 -10.18 14.54 -30.11
C ARG A 4 -9.48 13.19 -30.27
N VAL A 5 -8.18 13.15 -30.59
CA VAL A 5 -7.52 11.87 -30.88
C VAL A 5 -7.47 10.96 -29.65
N LEU A 6 -7.06 11.49 -28.50
CA LEU A 6 -7.05 10.77 -27.23
C LEU A 6 -8.45 10.30 -26.85
N GLU A 7 -9.46 11.17 -26.95
CA GLU A 7 -10.85 10.83 -26.66
C GLU A 7 -11.33 9.67 -27.54
N ASN A 8 -11.01 9.71 -28.83
CA ASN A 8 -11.37 8.63 -29.76
C ASN A 8 -10.67 7.31 -29.39
N ALA A 9 -9.41 7.34 -28.97
CA ALA A 9 -8.69 6.16 -28.50
C ALA A 9 -9.32 5.59 -27.22
N VAL A 10 -9.64 6.45 -26.25
CA VAL A 10 -10.35 6.05 -25.02
C VAL A 10 -11.74 5.47 -25.34
N VAL A 11 -12.47 6.06 -26.29
CA VAL A 11 -13.79 5.53 -26.73
C VAL A 11 -13.68 4.15 -27.35
N ARG A 12 -12.61 3.85 -28.11
CA ARG A 12 -12.38 2.51 -28.63
C ARG A 12 -12.03 1.53 -27.51
N LEU A 13 -11.13 1.90 -26.60
CA LEU A 13 -10.84 1.11 -25.41
C LEU A 13 -12.09 0.82 -24.57
N LEU A 14 -12.98 1.80 -24.38
CA LEU A 14 -14.24 1.58 -23.65
C LEU A 14 -15.15 0.53 -24.31
N LYS A 15 -15.06 0.34 -25.63
CA LYS A 15 -15.84 -0.66 -26.36
C LYS A 15 -15.20 -2.03 -26.33
N ASP A 16 -13.89 -2.08 -26.56
CA ASP A 16 -13.18 -3.34 -26.80
C ASP A 16 -12.54 -3.90 -25.52
N ARG A 17 -12.12 -3.03 -24.59
CA ARG A 17 -11.48 -3.37 -23.32
C ARG A 17 -11.93 -2.40 -22.20
N PRO A 18 -13.18 -2.52 -21.73
CA PRO A 18 -13.85 -1.50 -20.89
C PRO A 18 -13.05 -1.07 -19.66
N PHE A 19 -12.37 -2.02 -18.99
CA PHE A 19 -11.55 -1.74 -17.81
C PHE A 19 -10.48 -0.67 -18.06
N TYR A 20 -9.70 -0.78 -19.15
CA TYR A 20 -8.65 0.21 -19.45
C TYR A 20 -9.25 1.57 -19.78
N GLY A 21 -10.33 1.59 -20.56
CA GLY A 21 -11.04 2.82 -20.88
C GLY A 21 -11.56 3.54 -19.64
N GLN A 22 -12.19 2.80 -18.71
CA GLN A 22 -12.68 3.34 -17.45
C GLN A 22 -11.53 3.79 -16.54
N PHE A 23 -10.42 3.05 -16.49
CA PHE A 23 -9.25 3.44 -15.72
C PHE A 23 -8.70 4.80 -16.17
N ILE A 24 -8.54 5.00 -17.48
CA ILE A 24 -8.03 6.25 -18.07
C ILE A 24 -8.98 7.43 -17.87
N LEU A 25 -10.30 7.20 -17.80
CA LEU A 25 -11.28 8.25 -17.48
C LEU A 25 -11.13 8.82 -16.07
N ASN A 26 -10.55 8.05 -15.14
CA ASN A 26 -10.34 8.45 -13.75
C ASN A 26 -8.93 9.02 -13.48
N LEU A 27 -8.09 9.17 -14.52
CA LEU A 27 -6.77 9.81 -14.41
C LEU A 27 -6.88 11.32 -14.59
N HIS A 28 -6.04 12.06 -13.87
CA HIS A 28 -5.79 13.46 -14.20
C HIS A 28 -5.11 13.55 -15.57
N ARG A 29 -5.47 14.55 -16.37
CA ARG A 29 -4.95 14.72 -17.72
C ARG A 29 -4.24 16.04 -17.85
N GLU A 30 -3.05 15.98 -18.41
CA GLU A 30 -2.23 17.16 -18.67
C GLU A 30 -1.69 17.10 -20.11
N GLY A 31 -1.72 18.25 -20.78
CA GLY A 31 -1.02 18.42 -22.05
C GLY A 31 0.48 18.55 -21.80
N GLY A 32 1.30 17.86 -22.59
CA GLY A 32 2.75 17.91 -22.49
C GLY A 32 3.43 18.16 -23.84
N GLY A 33 4.53 18.91 -23.84
CA GLY A 33 5.39 19.15 -25.00
C GLY A 33 6.62 18.23 -25.08
N GLY A 34 6.59 17.08 -24.38
CA GLY A 34 7.74 16.17 -24.24
C GLY A 34 8.14 15.44 -25.52
N GLU A 35 9.27 14.72 -25.48
CA GLU A 35 9.76 13.91 -26.61
C GLU A 35 8.88 12.69 -26.92
N TYR A 36 8.13 12.21 -25.92
CA TYR A 36 7.31 11.00 -26.02
C TYR A 36 5.81 11.32 -26.18
N PRO A 37 5.02 10.45 -26.83
CA PRO A 37 3.59 10.68 -27.08
C PRO A 37 2.75 10.65 -25.80
N LEU A 38 3.12 9.81 -24.83
CA LEU A 38 2.44 9.64 -23.55
C LEU A 38 3.46 9.57 -22.42
N GLY A 39 3.01 9.83 -21.20
CA GLY A 39 3.73 9.56 -19.96
C GLY A 39 2.75 9.39 -18.82
N VAL A 40 3.12 8.61 -17.81
CA VAL A 40 2.25 8.36 -16.66
C VAL A 40 3.04 8.40 -15.36
N THR A 41 2.47 9.07 -14.35
CA THR A 41 3.10 9.20 -13.04
C THR A 41 2.04 9.38 -11.95
N ILE A 42 2.50 9.50 -10.71
CA ILE A 42 1.67 9.94 -9.58
C ILE A 42 2.26 11.26 -9.10
N ARG A 43 1.51 12.35 -9.27
CA ARG A 43 1.92 13.70 -8.92
C ARG A 43 0.90 14.32 -7.98
N ASP A 44 1.38 14.95 -6.91
CA ASP A 44 0.54 15.62 -5.89
C ASP A 44 -0.60 14.74 -5.36
N GLY A 45 -0.34 13.43 -5.30
CA GLY A 45 -1.29 12.46 -4.84
C GLY A 45 -2.40 12.08 -5.84
N ALA A 46 -2.18 12.31 -7.12
CA ALA A 46 -3.10 11.88 -8.17
C ALA A 46 -2.35 11.13 -9.28
N PRO A 47 -2.88 9.98 -9.74
CA PRO A 47 -2.44 9.36 -10.98
C PRO A 47 -2.70 10.29 -12.17
N THR A 48 -1.64 10.65 -12.89
CA THR A 48 -1.67 11.64 -13.96
C THR A 48 -1.16 11.03 -15.26
N LEU A 49 -1.93 11.22 -16.33
CA LEU A 49 -1.57 10.93 -17.71
C LEU A 49 -1.17 12.23 -18.42
N THR A 50 0.08 12.30 -18.85
CA THR A 50 0.58 13.38 -19.70
C THR A 50 0.50 12.96 -21.16
N VAL A 51 -0.02 13.85 -22.02
CA VAL A 51 -0.22 13.56 -23.44
C VAL A 51 0.41 14.64 -24.30
N ASN A 52 1.31 14.23 -25.20
CA ASN A 52 1.73 15.07 -26.32
C ASN A 52 0.81 14.80 -27.52
N GLU A 53 -0.18 15.67 -27.69
CA GLU A 53 -1.21 15.49 -28.73
C GLU A 53 -0.63 15.42 -30.14
N GLU A 54 0.40 16.22 -30.44
CA GLU A 54 1.02 16.24 -31.77
C GLU A 54 1.62 14.88 -32.09
N ARG A 55 2.43 14.33 -31.19
CA ARG A 55 3.08 13.02 -31.39
C ARG A 55 2.08 11.88 -31.33
N PHE A 56 1.15 11.92 -30.37
CA PHE A 56 0.14 10.88 -30.21
C PHE A 56 -0.78 10.78 -31.44
N SER A 57 -1.08 11.91 -32.08
CA SER A 57 -1.91 11.95 -33.29
C SER A 57 -1.30 11.28 -34.52
N LEU A 58 0.02 11.13 -34.56
CA LEU A 58 0.74 10.49 -35.66
C LEU A 58 0.72 8.95 -35.58
N LEU A 59 0.34 8.39 -34.42
CA LEU A 59 0.33 6.96 -34.20
C LEU A 59 -0.91 6.31 -34.84
N ALA A 60 -0.75 5.08 -35.33
CA ALA A 60 -1.87 4.26 -35.78
C ALA A 60 -2.82 3.96 -34.61
N SER A 61 -4.12 3.78 -34.88
CA SER A 61 -5.14 3.61 -33.84
C SER A 61 -4.87 2.45 -32.88
N GLY A 62 -4.37 1.33 -33.39
CA GLY A 62 -4.01 0.17 -32.54
C GLY A 62 -2.77 0.42 -31.67
N VAL A 63 -1.82 1.22 -32.16
CA VAL A 63 -0.64 1.62 -31.36
C VAL A 63 -1.04 2.61 -30.27
N GLN A 64 -1.98 3.52 -30.55
CA GLN A 64 -2.53 4.43 -29.55
C GLN A 64 -3.16 3.66 -28.38
N GLU A 65 -3.95 2.62 -28.69
CA GLU A 65 -4.58 1.75 -27.68
C GLU A 65 -3.53 0.98 -26.88
N ALA A 66 -2.56 0.37 -27.56
CA ALA A 66 -1.47 -0.37 -26.92
C ALA A 66 -0.66 0.50 -25.95
N LEU A 67 -0.29 1.73 -26.33
CA LEU A 67 0.45 2.62 -25.45
C LEU A 67 -0.38 3.12 -24.27
N LEU A 68 -1.69 3.31 -24.44
CA LEU A 68 -2.57 3.66 -23.32
C LEU A 68 -2.68 2.49 -22.32
N GLU A 69 -2.80 1.26 -22.79
CA GLU A 69 -2.77 0.08 -21.94
C GLU A 69 -1.43 -0.07 -21.20
N HIS A 70 -0.32 0.19 -21.90
CA HIS A 70 1.01 0.21 -21.33
C HIS A 70 1.10 1.19 -20.16
N CYS A 71 0.64 2.44 -20.34
CA CYS A 71 0.59 3.42 -19.24
C CYS A 71 -0.27 2.95 -18.06
N VAL A 72 -1.44 2.35 -18.32
CA VAL A 72 -2.30 1.81 -17.24
C VAL A 72 -1.58 0.68 -16.49
N LYS A 73 -0.88 -0.22 -17.18
CA LYS A 73 -0.13 -1.30 -16.54
C LYS A 73 1.02 -0.77 -15.69
N HIS A 74 1.72 0.29 -16.08
CA HIS A 74 2.74 0.91 -15.20
C HIS A 74 2.15 1.41 -13.87
N LEU A 75 0.96 2.00 -13.90
CA LEU A 75 0.25 2.42 -12.67
C LEU A 75 -0.21 1.24 -11.83
N LEU A 76 -0.87 0.24 -12.43
CA LEU A 76 -1.36 -0.95 -11.72
C LEU A 76 -0.22 -1.74 -11.07
N HIS A 77 0.91 -1.83 -11.76
CA HIS A 77 2.12 -2.43 -11.22
C HIS A 77 2.91 -1.47 -10.33
N LEU A 78 2.51 -0.22 -10.12
CA LEU A 78 3.22 0.76 -9.28
C LEU A 78 4.70 0.91 -9.66
N HIS A 79 5.06 0.80 -10.95
CA HIS A 79 6.45 0.77 -11.40
C HIS A 79 7.24 2.01 -10.98
N MET A 80 6.64 3.20 -11.12
CA MET A 80 7.21 4.48 -10.68
C MET A 80 7.48 4.52 -9.16
N ALA A 81 6.64 3.88 -8.34
CA ALA A 81 6.78 3.87 -6.88
C ALA A 81 7.70 2.76 -6.35
N ARG A 82 8.14 1.82 -7.21
CA ARG A 82 8.92 0.63 -6.81
C ARG A 82 10.41 0.70 -7.13
N ARG A 83 10.92 1.81 -7.69
CA ARG A 83 12.34 1.99 -8.07
C ARG A 83 13.32 1.77 -6.90
N LYS A 84 13.02 2.27 -5.70
CA LYS A 84 13.81 2.06 -4.46
C LYS A 84 15.33 2.34 -4.60
N GLY A 85 15.69 3.40 -5.31
CA GLY A 85 17.09 3.82 -5.50
C GLY A 85 17.87 3.03 -6.56
N ARG A 86 17.21 2.12 -7.30
CA ARG A 86 17.77 1.46 -8.49
C ARG A 86 18.10 2.47 -9.60
N ASN A 87 19.11 2.17 -10.42
CA ASN A 87 19.41 2.95 -11.64
C ASN A 87 18.14 3.15 -12.47
N LEU A 88 17.87 4.41 -12.86
CA LEU A 88 16.63 4.82 -13.54
C LEU A 88 16.46 4.05 -14.86
N HIS A 89 17.41 4.21 -15.79
CA HIS A 89 17.32 3.61 -17.12
C HIS A 89 17.19 2.08 -17.09
N GLY A 90 17.97 1.40 -16.24
CA GLY A 90 17.87 -0.04 -16.08
C GLY A 90 16.54 -0.48 -15.47
N TRP A 91 15.96 0.32 -14.58
CA TRP A 91 14.64 0.04 -13.98
C TRP A 91 13.52 0.22 -14.99
N ASP A 92 13.57 1.29 -15.77
CA ASP A 92 12.59 1.62 -16.82
C ASP A 92 12.48 0.48 -17.83
N ILE A 93 13.62 0.06 -18.41
CA ILE A 93 13.65 -1.08 -19.36
C ILE A 93 13.05 -2.34 -18.70
N CYS A 94 13.44 -2.66 -17.47
CA CYS A 94 12.94 -3.87 -16.80
C CYS A 94 11.44 -3.81 -16.51
N CYS A 95 10.87 -2.62 -16.28
CA CYS A 95 9.43 -2.41 -16.15
C CYS A 95 8.72 -2.71 -17.46
N ASP A 96 9.26 -2.24 -18.58
CA ASP A 96 8.70 -2.46 -19.92
C ASP A 96 8.73 -3.93 -20.30
N LEU A 97 9.85 -4.60 -20.04
CA LEU A 97 10.01 -6.04 -20.27
C LEU A 97 8.96 -6.88 -19.52
N ALA A 98 8.51 -6.41 -18.35
CA ALA A 98 7.51 -7.10 -17.54
C ALA A 98 6.09 -7.00 -18.11
N ILE A 99 5.76 -5.93 -18.84
CA ILE A 99 4.38 -5.69 -19.27
C ILE A 99 4.18 -5.79 -20.78
N ASN A 100 5.15 -5.40 -21.60
CA ASN A 100 5.02 -5.36 -23.06
C ASN A 100 4.61 -6.70 -23.71
N PRO A 101 5.07 -7.87 -23.23
CA PRO A 101 4.62 -9.15 -23.79
C PRO A 101 3.11 -9.38 -23.70
N SER A 102 2.45 -8.76 -22.72
CA SER A 102 1.02 -8.90 -22.46
C SER A 102 0.14 -7.85 -23.15
N ILE A 103 0.70 -7.03 -24.04
CA ILE A 103 -0.01 -5.95 -24.73
C ILE A 103 0.05 -6.20 -26.24
N ASP A 104 -1.12 -6.40 -26.83
CA ASP A 104 -1.26 -6.53 -28.28
C ASP A 104 -1.08 -5.17 -28.97
N GLY A 105 -0.50 -5.16 -30.17
CA GLY A 105 -0.39 -3.93 -30.96
C GLY A 105 0.74 -2.99 -30.53
N MET A 106 1.60 -3.41 -29.59
CA MET A 106 2.82 -2.67 -29.25
C MET A 106 3.72 -2.46 -30.50
N PRO A 107 4.41 -1.31 -30.60
CA PRO A 107 5.39 -1.06 -31.65
C PRO A 107 6.44 -2.18 -31.78
N ALA A 108 6.94 -2.41 -32.99
CA ALA A 108 7.86 -3.52 -33.27
C ALA A 108 9.23 -3.35 -32.60
N ASP A 109 9.60 -2.11 -32.28
CA ASP A 109 10.79 -1.68 -31.57
C ASP A 109 10.60 -1.63 -30.04
N ALA A 110 9.39 -1.94 -29.54
CA ALA A 110 9.15 -2.03 -28.11
C ALA A 110 10.05 -3.11 -27.47
N PRO A 111 10.72 -2.81 -26.34
CA PRO A 111 11.62 -3.77 -25.71
C PRO A 111 10.85 -5.02 -25.26
N ARG A 112 11.38 -6.20 -25.63
CA ARG A 112 10.83 -7.50 -25.24
C ARG A 112 11.88 -8.38 -24.56
N PRO A 113 11.49 -9.31 -23.66
CA PRO A 113 12.43 -10.18 -22.96
C PRO A 113 13.36 -10.98 -23.88
N ALA A 114 12.84 -11.38 -25.05
CA ALA A 114 13.60 -12.09 -26.08
C ALA A 114 14.82 -11.30 -26.59
N ASP A 115 14.73 -9.97 -26.67
CA ASP A 115 15.84 -9.10 -27.11
C ASP A 115 17.03 -9.18 -26.14
N TYR A 116 16.76 -9.50 -24.88
CA TYR A 116 17.73 -9.63 -23.79
C TYR A 116 18.00 -11.09 -23.39
N ARG A 117 17.52 -12.05 -24.19
CA ARG A 117 17.64 -13.50 -23.94
C ARG A 117 17.06 -13.93 -22.59
N GLN A 118 15.99 -13.26 -22.15
CA GLN A 118 15.26 -13.60 -20.93
C GLN A 118 13.91 -14.24 -21.27
N PRO A 119 13.36 -15.12 -20.40
CA PRO A 119 12.01 -15.65 -20.58
C PRO A 119 10.96 -14.57 -20.30
N GLU A 120 9.76 -14.74 -20.84
CA GLU A 120 8.62 -13.88 -20.53
C GLU A 120 7.99 -14.21 -19.17
N GLY A 121 7.16 -13.29 -18.64
CA GLY A 121 6.36 -13.51 -17.44
C GLY A 121 7.07 -13.25 -16.11
N MET A 122 8.30 -12.72 -16.13
CA MET A 122 9.00 -12.31 -14.91
C MET A 122 8.58 -10.91 -14.45
N ALA A 123 8.70 -10.64 -13.15
CA ALA A 123 8.50 -9.30 -12.60
C ALA A 123 9.67 -8.36 -12.94
N ALA A 124 9.42 -7.05 -12.94
CA ALA A 124 10.43 -6.03 -13.21
C ALA A 124 11.66 -6.16 -12.28
N GLU A 125 11.47 -6.50 -11.01
CA GLU A 125 12.56 -6.75 -10.07
C GLU A 125 13.43 -7.95 -10.44
N GLU A 126 12.83 -8.99 -11.03
CA GLU A 126 13.54 -10.21 -11.43
C GLU A 126 14.38 -9.93 -12.68
N TYR A 127 13.81 -9.23 -13.68
CA TYR A 127 14.59 -8.75 -14.82
C TYR A 127 15.72 -7.84 -14.37
N TYR A 128 15.46 -6.91 -13.45
CA TYR A 128 16.48 -6.00 -12.95
C TYR A 128 17.64 -6.75 -12.28
N ALA A 129 17.32 -7.77 -11.48
CA ALA A 129 18.34 -8.59 -10.82
C ALA A 129 19.19 -9.41 -11.81
N LEU A 130 18.64 -9.80 -12.96
CA LEU A 130 19.35 -10.56 -13.99
C LEU A 130 20.15 -9.67 -14.96
N LEU A 131 19.61 -8.51 -15.30
CA LEU A 131 20.13 -7.65 -16.36
C LEU A 131 21.07 -6.57 -15.84
N VAL A 132 20.84 -5.99 -14.66
CA VAL A 132 21.70 -4.91 -14.15
C VAL A 132 23.07 -5.34 -13.64
N PRO A 133 23.33 -6.60 -13.24
CA PRO A 133 24.72 -7.07 -13.10
C PRO A 133 25.51 -6.99 -14.42
N LEU A 134 24.84 -6.95 -15.58
CA LEU A 134 25.45 -6.87 -16.92
C LEU A 134 25.61 -5.41 -17.41
N PHE A 135 24.86 -4.47 -16.83
CA PHE A 135 24.97 -3.04 -17.13
C PHE A 135 25.92 -2.39 -16.12
N ASP A 136 27.14 -2.11 -16.57
CA ASP A 136 28.17 -1.45 -15.76
C ASP A 136 27.60 -0.22 -15.04
N THR A 137 27.81 -0.14 -13.72
CA THR A 137 27.25 0.87 -12.83
C THR A 137 27.85 2.25 -13.12
N GLY A 138 27.37 2.90 -14.18
CA GLY A 138 27.51 4.32 -14.42
C GLY A 138 26.75 5.12 -13.37
N ASN A 139 27.42 6.11 -12.80
CA ASN A 139 27.00 7.05 -11.75
C ASN A 139 25.49 7.44 -11.71
N LEU A 140 24.99 7.59 -10.46
CA LEU A 140 23.61 7.92 -10.05
C LEU A 140 22.99 9.21 -10.64
N SER A 141 23.69 9.94 -11.49
CA SER A 141 23.25 11.23 -12.04
C SER A 141 23.46 11.37 -13.56
N GLY A 142 23.98 10.35 -14.26
CA GLY A 142 24.22 10.41 -15.69
C GLY A 142 23.28 9.53 -16.50
N LYS A 143 22.86 9.99 -17.70
CA LYS A 143 22.48 9.12 -18.82
C LYS A 143 23.73 8.40 -19.39
N GLY A 144 24.63 7.98 -18.51
CA GLY A 144 25.99 7.59 -18.86
C GLY A 144 26.08 6.11 -19.21
N ILE A 145 26.07 5.82 -20.51
CA ILE A 145 26.76 4.66 -21.07
C ILE A 145 28.25 5.00 -20.99
N GLY A 146 28.95 4.47 -19.98
CA GLY A 146 30.37 4.74 -19.79
C GLY A 146 31.21 4.05 -20.85
N THR A 147 31.48 4.72 -21.98
CA THR A 147 32.71 4.48 -22.76
C THR A 147 33.84 5.27 -22.10
N ALA A 148 34.23 4.90 -20.88
CA ALA A 148 35.44 5.43 -20.27
C ALA A 148 36.59 4.50 -20.63
N ASP A 149 37.44 4.95 -21.56
CA ASP A 149 38.79 4.42 -21.74
C ASP A 149 39.44 4.30 -20.36
N ARG A 150 39.74 3.05 -19.95
CA ARG A 150 40.67 2.78 -18.87
C ARG A 150 42.06 2.77 -19.46
N ASP A 151 42.77 3.86 -19.26
CA ASP A 151 44.23 3.83 -19.37
C ASP A 151 44.81 2.91 -18.28
N THR A 152 45.63 1.96 -18.74
CA THR A 152 46.56 1.04 -18.06
C THR A 152 46.23 0.44 -16.68
N GLY A 153 45.95 -0.86 -16.65
CA GLY A 153 46.07 -1.69 -15.44
C GLY A 153 45.29 -3.00 -15.54
N GLY A 154 45.97 -4.07 -15.98
CA GLY A 154 45.36 -5.29 -16.51
C GLY A 154 44.53 -6.14 -15.55
N HIS A 155 43.53 -6.82 -16.13
CA HIS A 155 43.30 -8.26 -16.02
C HIS A 155 42.31 -8.68 -17.13
N THR A 156 42.77 -9.49 -18.08
CA THR A 156 41.97 -10.09 -19.15
C THR A 156 41.15 -11.26 -18.59
N GLY A 157 39.86 -11.04 -18.37
CA GLY A 157 38.84 -12.10 -18.26
C GLY A 157 38.21 -12.39 -19.63
N PRO A 158 37.79 -13.64 -19.92
CA PRO A 158 37.35 -14.03 -21.26
C PRO A 158 36.01 -13.35 -21.60
N GLY A 159 35.96 -12.72 -22.77
CA GLY A 159 34.79 -12.03 -23.27
C GLY A 159 33.59 -12.96 -23.45
N ALA A 160 32.56 -12.74 -22.65
CA ALA A 160 31.21 -13.18 -22.96
C ALA A 160 30.56 -12.09 -23.83
N GLY A 161 30.08 -12.50 -25.00
CA GLY A 161 29.71 -11.62 -26.12
C GLY A 161 28.85 -10.41 -25.72
N SER A 162 29.24 -9.26 -26.24
CA SER A 162 28.45 -8.04 -26.28
C SER A 162 27.05 -8.36 -26.82
N LEU A 163 26.06 -8.36 -25.92
CA LEU A 163 24.66 -8.30 -26.31
C LEU A 163 24.49 -7.02 -27.15
N PRO A 164 23.76 -7.08 -28.27
CA PRO A 164 23.54 -5.90 -29.09
C PRO A 164 22.81 -4.86 -28.24
N VAL A 165 23.49 -3.75 -27.94
CA VAL A 165 22.88 -2.56 -27.37
C VAL A 165 22.04 -1.93 -28.47
N ARG A 166 20.82 -2.44 -28.65
CA ARG A 166 19.80 -1.71 -29.40
C ARG A 166 19.35 -0.56 -28.50
N HIS A 167 19.52 0.65 -29.00
CA HIS A 167 18.96 1.86 -28.42
C HIS A 167 17.44 1.71 -28.37
N GLY A 168 16.90 1.25 -27.24
CA GLY A 168 15.49 1.46 -26.92
C GLY A 168 15.36 2.92 -26.51
N GLU A 169 15.04 3.79 -27.45
CA GLU A 169 14.37 5.05 -27.09
C GLU A 169 13.04 4.64 -26.41
N GLY A 170 12.73 5.21 -25.26
CA GLY A 170 11.51 4.86 -24.52
C GLY A 170 10.27 5.01 -25.40
N LEU A 171 9.25 4.20 -25.18
CA LEU A 171 7.98 4.33 -25.93
C LEU A 171 7.09 5.43 -25.34
N ASP A 172 7.32 5.73 -24.07
CA ASP A 172 6.65 6.72 -23.24
C ASP A 172 7.67 7.44 -22.33
N ASP A 173 7.20 8.49 -21.66
CA ASP A 173 8.04 9.33 -20.81
C ASP A 173 8.17 8.77 -19.39
N HIS A 174 9.23 8.01 -19.13
CA HIS A 174 9.61 7.60 -17.78
C HIS A 174 10.36 8.67 -16.97
N ALA A 175 10.75 9.80 -17.58
CA ALA A 175 11.45 10.87 -16.83
C ALA A 175 10.53 11.51 -15.77
N CYS A 176 9.21 11.54 -16.02
CA CYS A 176 8.21 12.05 -15.08
C CYS A 176 8.03 11.18 -13.81
N TRP A 177 8.65 9.99 -13.73
CA TRP A 177 8.56 9.14 -12.55
C TRP A 177 9.28 9.71 -11.33
N GLN A 178 10.18 10.69 -11.51
CA GLN A 178 10.79 11.42 -10.40
C GLN A 178 9.74 12.12 -9.53
N ASP A 179 8.62 12.55 -10.12
CA ASP A 179 7.51 13.19 -9.39
C ASP A 179 6.92 12.25 -8.32
N ALA A 180 6.87 10.95 -8.63
CA ALA A 180 6.33 9.92 -7.75
C ALA A 180 7.27 9.59 -6.57
N GLU A 181 8.56 9.96 -6.60
CA GLU A 181 9.49 9.67 -5.50
C GLU A 181 9.13 10.38 -4.20
N SER A 182 8.48 11.54 -4.32
CA SER A 182 7.97 12.31 -3.19
C SER A 182 6.74 11.66 -2.53
N THR A 183 6.07 10.74 -3.23
CA THR A 183 4.86 10.07 -2.77
C THR A 183 5.21 8.75 -2.07
N PRO A 184 4.88 8.58 -0.76
CA PRO A 184 5.11 7.31 -0.08
C PRO A 184 4.40 6.14 -0.79
N LEU A 185 5.08 4.99 -0.94
CA LEU A 185 4.54 3.82 -1.65
C LEU A 185 3.13 3.41 -1.22
N ARG A 186 2.83 3.47 0.08
CA ARG A 186 1.49 3.16 0.60
C ARG A 186 0.44 4.13 0.09
N LEU A 187 0.77 5.41 0.02
CA LEU A 187 -0.13 6.43 -0.47
C LEU A 187 -0.37 6.27 -1.98
N ALA A 188 0.70 6.01 -2.74
CA ALA A 188 0.61 5.67 -4.17
C ALA A 188 -0.24 4.42 -4.43
N GLU A 189 -0.08 3.39 -3.60
CA GLU A 189 -0.89 2.17 -3.65
C GLU A 189 -2.37 2.48 -3.42
N GLU A 190 -2.73 3.25 -2.39
CA GLU A 190 -4.12 3.63 -2.14
C GLU A 190 -4.74 4.48 -3.26
N MET A 191 -3.98 5.39 -3.87
CA MET A 191 -4.44 6.18 -5.01
C MET A 191 -4.78 5.30 -6.21
N VAL A 192 -3.88 4.36 -6.54
CA VAL A 192 -4.12 3.40 -7.62
C VAL A 192 -5.26 2.45 -7.26
N ARG A 193 -5.41 2.03 -6.00
CA ARG A 193 -6.57 1.25 -5.54
C ARG A 193 -7.88 1.98 -5.77
N GLY A 194 -7.95 3.28 -5.45
CA GLY A 194 -9.12 4.11 -5.70
C GLY A 194 -9.53 4.12 -7.18
N VAL A 195 -8.58 4.43 -8.08
CA VAL A 195 -8.80 4.41 -9.54
C VAL A 195 -9.20 3.01 -10.04
N THR A 196 -8.56 1.96 -9.51
CA THR A 196 -8.86 0.56 -9.85
C THR A 196 -10.28 0.18 -9.44
N ARG A 197 -10.74 0.61 -8.26
CA ARG A 197 -12.09 0.35 -7.74
C ARG A 197 -13.15 1.00 -8.61
N GLU A 198 -12.96 2.27 -8.95
CA GLU A 198 -13.83 3.01 -9.86
C GLU A 198 -13.90 2.35 -11.25
N ALA A 199 -12.75 1.98 -11.81
CA ALA A 199 -12.68 1.31 -13.11
C ALA A 199 -13.37 -0.05 -13.09
N TYR A 200 -13.13 -0.85 -12.05
CA TYR A 200 -13.76 -2.15 -11.86
C TYR A 200 -15.28 -2.04 -11.78
N GLN A 201 -15.80 -1.11 -10.98
CA GLN A 201 -17.26 -0.91 -10.84
C GLN A 201 -17.91 -0.44 -12.15
N LYS A 202 -17.31 0.53 -12.85
CA LYS A 202 -17.85 1.08 -14.11
C LYS A 202 -17.66 0.17 -15.33
N SER A 203 -16.93 -0.93 -15.17
CA SER A 203 -16.76 -1.98 -16.19
C SER A 203 -17.56 -3.24 -15.85
N ASP A 204 -18.54 -3.15 -14.93
CA ASP A 204 -19.35 -4.28 -14.47
C ASP A 204 -18.51 -5.48 -13.95
N GLY A 205 -17.32 -5.18 -13.42
CA GLY A 205 -16.36 -6.18 -12.93
C GLY A 205 -15.57 -6.91 -14.03
N GLU A 206 -15.69 -6.49 -15.28
CA GLU A 206 -14.90 -7.04 -16.38
C GLU A 206 -13.44 -6.60 -16.27
N VAL A 207 -12.52 -7.57 -16.21
CA VAL A 207 -11.07 -7.33 -16.11
C VAL A 207 -10.33 -8.26 -17.07
N PRO A 208 -9.33 -7.76 -17.83
CA PRO A 208 -8.44 -8.58 -18.66
C PRO A 208 -7.83 -9.75 -17.87
N ALA A 209 -7.71 -10.92 -18.52
CA ALA A 209 -7.34 -12.16 -17.85
C ALA A 209 -5.98 -12.09 -17.14
N ASP A 210 -5.00 -11.43 -17.74
CA ASP A 210 -3.66 -11.20 -17.21
C ASP A 210 -3.65 -10.27 -15.99
N LEU A 211 -4.66 -9.41 -15.84
CA LEU A 211 -4.77 -8.46 -14.73
C LEU A 211 -5.67 -8.96 -13.59
N LYS A 212 -6.40 -10.07 -13.75
CA LYS A 212 -7.39 -10.53 -12.76
C LYS A 212 -6.79 -10.70 -11.36
N ASP A 213 -5.63 -11.34 -11.25
CA ASP A 213 -4.99 -11.57 -9.95
C ASP A 213 -4.46 -10.27 -9.34
N LEU A 214 -3.87 -9.40 -10.17
CA LEU A 214 -3.36 -8.10 -9.74
C LEU A 214 -4.48 -7.19 -9.25
N VAL A 215 -5.52 -6.99 -10.06
CA VAL A 215 -6.70 -6.19 -9.71
C VAL A 215 -7.40 -6.80 -8.50
N GLY A 216 -7.55 -8.12 -8.45
CA GLY A 216 -8.08 -8.82 -7.28
C GLY A 216 -7.28 -8.54 -6.00
N SER A 217 -5.95 -8.42 -6.09
CA SER A 217 -5.10 -8.06 -4.94
C SER A 217 -5.26 -6.60 -4.48
N LEU A 218 -5.51 -5.68 -5.41
CA LEU A 218 -5.77 -4.25 -5.15
C LEU A 218 -7.18 -4.00 -4.62
N LEU A 219 -8.16 -4.83 -4.99
CA LEU A 219 -9.53 -4.71 -4.51
C LEU A 219 -9.76 -5.41 -3.17
N ARG A 220 -8.88 -6.35 -2.78
CA ARG A 220 -8.94 -6.97 -1.45
C ARG A 220 -8.83 -5.88 -0.38
N PRO A 221 -9.67 -5.92 0.68
CA PRO A 221 -9.55 -5.05 1.82
C PRO A 221 -8.10 -5.05 2.31
N ALA A 222 -7.53 -3.86 2.51
CA ALA A 222 -6.16 -3.74 2.99
C ALA A 222 -6.05 -4.51 4.31
N VAL A 223 -5.18 -5.54 4.34
CA VAL A 223 -4.86 -6.22 5.59
C VAL A 223 -4.15 -5.20 6.45
N ILE A 224 -4.88 -4.64 7.42
CA ILE A 224 -4.37 -3.62 8.33
C ILE A 224 -3.07 -4.16 8.93
N PRO A 225 -1.94 -3.45 8.82
CA PRO A 225 -0.66 -3.95 9.32
C PRO A 225 -0.60 -3.78 10.84
N TRP A 226 -1.50 -4.45 11.57
CA TRP A 226 -1.62 -4.42 13.03
C TRP A 226 -0.28 -4.68 13.70
N ARG A 227 0.54 -5.57 13.14
CA ARG A 227 1.88 -5.86 13.68
C ARG A 227 2.83 -4.65 13.63
N GLN A 228 2.65 -3.73 12.68
CA GLN A 228 3.41 -2.48 12.60
C GLN A 228 2.84 -1.44 13.55
N ILE A 229 1.52 -1.25 13.52
CA ILE A 229 0.79 -0.30 14.37
C ILE A 229 0.99 -0.64 15.85
N LEU A 230 0.74 -1.90 16.25
CA LEU A 230 0.95 -2.37 17.61
C LEU A 230 2.41 -2.30 18.04
N ARG A 231 3.40 -2.44 17.14
CA ARG A 231 4.82 -2.29 17.50
C ARG A 231 5.13 -0.88 17.98
N GLN A 232 4.52 0.14 17.38
CA GLN A 232 4.65 1.53 17.84
C GLN A 232 4.07 1.69 19.26
N PHE A 233 2.92 1.06 19.53
CA PHE A 233 2.30 1.08 20.86
C PHE A 233 3.08 0.27 21.92
N VAL A 234 3.66 -0.88 21.54
CA VAL A 234 4.47 -1.75 22.41
C VAL A 234 5.76 -1.07 22.86
N ALA A 235 6.38 -0.25 21.99
CA ALA A 235 7.61 0.46 22.31
C ALA A 235 7.39 1.50 23.44
N THR A 236 6.20 2.10 23.48
CA THR A 236 5.79 3.11 24.45
C THR A 236 5.22 2.48 25.73
N ALA A 237 4.61 1.30 25.62
CA ALA A 237 3.99 0.61 26.75
C ALA A 237 5.01 -0.07 27.69
N GLY A 238 4.96 0.32 28.97
CA GLY A 238 5.80 -0.24 30.01
C GLY A 238 5.71 -1.77 30.16
N ARG A 239 6.79 -2.39 30.64
CA ARG A 239 6.91 -3.85 30.81
C ARG A 239 5.95 -4.36 31.90
N VAL A 240 4.87 -5.05 31.52
CA VAL A 240 3.89 -5.63 32.46
C VAL A 240 4.03 -7.16 32.55
N GLY A 241 4.29 -7.63 33.78
CA GLY A 241 4.30 -9.05 34.16
C GLY A 241 5.58 -9.48 34.87
N ARG A 242 5.49 -9.85 36.16
CA ARG A 242 6.56 -10.48 36.94
C ARG A 242 6.08 -11.86 37.38
N ARG A 243 6.83 -12.92 37.05
CA ARG A 243 6.60 -14.27 37.57
C ARG A 243 7.86 -14.76 38.26
N SER A 244 7.74 -15.27 39.49
CA SER A 244 8.84 -15.99 40.14
C SER A 244 9.12 -17.28 39.35
N THR A 245 10.38 -17.58 39.12
CA THR A 245 10.81 -18.81 38.46
C THR A 245 12.05 -19.35 39.16
N TRP A 246 12.07 -20.66 39.40
CA TRP A 246 13.25 -21.36 39.93
C TRP A 246 14.34 -21.54 38.86
N GLN A 247 14.00 -21.38 37.57
CA GLN A 247 14.94 -21.44 36.45
C GLN A 247 15.85 -20.20 36.32
N ARG A 248 15.73 -19.22 37.22
CA ARG A 248 16.55 -18.02 37.24
C ARG A 248 16.83 -17.68 38.69
N GLU A 249 18.07 -17.38 39.03
CA GLU A 249 18.41 -16.98 40.40
C GLU A 249 18.03 -15.53 40.68
N HIS A 250 17.65 -15.24 41.93
CA HIS A 250 17.38 -13.87 42.37
C HIS A 250 18.69 -13.09 42.51
N ARG A 251 18.84 -11.97 41.77
CA ARG A 251 20.09 -11.18 41.72
C ARG A 251 20.57 -10.56 43.04
N ARG A 252 19.73 -10.53 44.07
CA ARG A 252 19.98 -9.79 45.34
C ARG A 252 19.85 -10.65 46.61
N PHE A 253 19.34 -11.88 46.50
CA PHE A 253 19.14 -12.79 47.64
C PHE A 253 19.79 -14.15 47.30
N GLN A 254 20.22 -14.90 48.31
CA GLN A 254 20.94 -16.18 48.16
C GLN A 254 20.12 -17.25 47.41
N HIS A 255 20.80 -18.35 47.03
CA HIS A 255 20.37 -19.40 46.08
C HIS A 255 19.00 -20.08 46.36
N ASP A 256 18.37 -19.83 47.51
CA ASP A 256 17.08 -20.42 47.89
C ASP A 256 15.87 -19.56 47.49
N THR A 257 16.08 -18.45 46.76
CA THR A 257 14.99 -17.56 46.32
C THR A 257 14.80 -17.59 44.80
N PRO A 258 13.58 -17.88 44.29
CA PRO A 258 13.32 -17.89 42.86
C PRO A 258 13.45 -16.49 42.26
N GLY A 259 14.17 -16.38 41.17
CA GLY A 259 14.38 -15.14 40.43
C GLY A 259 13.11 -14.69 39.71
N VAL A 260 13.03 -13.38 39.43
CA VAL A 260 11.87 -12.79 38.76
C VAL A 260 12.08 -12.80 37.25
N ARG A 261 11.28 -13.60 36.54
CA ARG A 261 11.16 -13.52 35.07
C ARG A 261 10.10 -12.48 34.73
N LYS A 262 10.53 -11.43 34.02
CA LYS A 262 9.61 -10.46 33.43
C LYS A 262 8.99 -11.10 32.18
N ARG A 263 7.66 -11.19 32.12
CA ARG A 263 6.94 -11.52 30.88
C ARG A 263 6.52 -10.22 30.22
N HIS A 264 6.51 -10.19 28.89
CA HIS A 264 5.97 -9.09 28.11
C HIS A 264 4.51 -9.40 27.78
N ARG A 265 3.59 -9.12 28.70
CA ARG A 265 2.16 -9.20 28.39
C ARG A 265 1.65 -7.83 27.99
N LEU A 266 1.11 -7.72 26.79
CA LEU A 266 0.47 -6.50 26.30
C LEU A 266 -0.94 -6.45 26.86
N ASN A 267 -1.23 -5.49 27.72
CA ASN A 267 -2.57 -5.26 28.23
C ASN A 267 -3.27 -4.22 27.34
N LEU A 268 -4.15 -4.63 26.44
CA LEU A 268 -4.83 -3.74 25.49
C LEU A 268 -6.27 -3.52 25.95
N LEU A 269 -6.71 -2.26 25.91
CA LEU A 269 -8.11 -1.91 26.08
C LEU A 269 -8.71 -1.60 24.72
N VAL A 270 -9.84 -2.22 24.40
CA VAL A 270 -10.55 -2.00 23.13
C VAL A 270 -11.93 -1.44 23.43
N GLY A 271 -12.22 -0.24 22.95
CA GLY A 271 -13.54 0.36 22.96
C GLY A 271 -14.31 0.03 21.69
N ILE A 272 -15.57 -0.35 21.85
CA ILE A 272 -16.52 -0.54 20.75
C ILE A 272 -17.65 0.43 21.00
N ASP A 273 -17.74 1.45 20.14
CA ASP A 273 -18.91 2.31 20.09
C ASP A 273 -20.12 1.48 19.63
N VAL A 274 -21.21 1.60 20.38
CA VAL A 274 -22.49 0.91 20.12
C VAL A 274 -23.61 1.90 19.77
N SER A 275 -23.23 3.07 19.27
CA SER A 275 -24.13 4.04 18.65
C SER A 275 -24.82 3.50 17.40
N ASP A 276 -25.99 4.04 17.04
CA ASP A 276 -26.73 3.60 15.85
C ASP A 276 -25.94 3.81 14.54
N SER A 277 -25.04 4.80 14.50
CA SER A 277 -24.14 5.07 13.36
C SER A 277 -23.02 4.03 13.18
N THR A 278 -22.74 3.22 14.22
CA THR A 278 -21.73 2.15 14.19
C THR A 278 -22.36 0.75 14.17
N ASN A 279 -23.68 0.66 13.98
CA ASN A 279 -24.46 -0.58 14.07
C ASN A 279 -24.44 -1.47 12.82
N SER A 280 -23.40 -1.42 11.98
CA SER A 280 -23.24 -2.40 10.91
C SER A 280 -22.64 -3.69 11.48
N ALA A 281 -23.33 -4.82 11.26
CA ALA A 281 -22.85 -6.13 11.70
C ALA A 281 -21.52 -6.51 11.03
N GLU A 282 -21.37 -6.14 9.75
CA GLU A 282 -20.17 -6.40 8.94
C GLU A 282 -18.93 -5.69 9.49
N LEU A 283 -19.04 -4.42 9.90
CA LEU A 283 -17.95 -3.66 10.53
C LEU A 283 -17.53 -4.30 11.86
N ARG A 284 -18.51 -4.69 12.68
CA ARG A 284 -18.26 -5.33 13.98
C ARG A 284 -17.60 -6.69 13.82
N GLU A 285 -18.03 -7.49 12.86
CA GLU A 285 -17.42 -8.80 12.57
C GLU A 285 -16.01 -8.66 12.00
N SER A 286 -15.80 -7.75 11.04
CA SER A 286 -14.48 -7.44 10.49
C SER A 286 -13.51 -7.00 11.59
N PHE A 287 -13.94 -6.06 12.45
CA PHE A 287 -13.14 -5.62 13.59
C PHE A 287 -12.87 -6.74 14.60
N ALA A 288 -13.86 -7.60 14.89
CA ALA A 288 -13.70 -8.75 15.79
C ALA A 288 -12.65 -9.75 15.25
N LEU A 289 -12.66 -10.02 13.95
CA LEU A 289 -11.68 -10.88 13.29
C LEU A 289 -10.28 -10.28 13.42
N GLU A 290 -10.14 -8.97 13.23
CA GLU A 290 -8.87 -8.27 13.40
C GLU A 290 -8.36 -8.31 14.84
N LEU A 291 -9.21 -8.05 15.83
CA LEU A 291 -8.87 -8.20 17.25
C LEU A 291 -8.42 -9.63 17.59
N MET A 292 -9.05 -10.64 16.99
CA MET A 292 -8.67 -12.03 17.16
C MET A 292 -7.28 -12.32 16.58
N GLN A 293 -6.91 -11.70 15.46
CA GLN A 293 -5.54 -11.80 14.93
C GLN A 293 -4.52 -11.17 15.89
N ILE A 294 -4.86 -10.03 16.49
CA ILE A 294 -4.02 -9.36 17.52
C ILE A 294 -3.86 -10.27 18.74
N ALA A 295 -4.95 -10.87 19.22
CA ALA A 295 -4.95 -11.76 20.39
C ALA A 295 -4.12 -13.03 20.17
N ARG A 296 -4.09 -13.58 18.94
CA ARG A 296 -3.32 -14.78 18.58
C ARG A 296 -1.82 -14.52 18.46
N GLY A 297 -1.42 -13.30 18.11
CA GLY A 297 -0.03 -12.99 17.74
C GLY A 297 0.97 -12.93 18.90
N ARG A 298 0.52 -12.73 20.16
CA ARG A 298 1.39 -12.60 21.37
C ARG A 298 0.64 -12.96 22.66
N ASP A 299 1.38 -13.04 23.77
CA ASP A 299 0.92 -13.15 25.19
C ASP A 299 0.10 -11.91 25.64
N ALA A 300 -0.81 -11.41 24.81
CA ALA A 300 -1.65 -10.23 25.02
C ALA A 300 -2.89 -10.56 25.86
N GLN A 301 -3.31 -9.61 26.68
CA GLN A 301 -4.58 -9.60 27.37
C GLN A 301 -5.39 -8.46 26.77
N ILE A 302 -6.54 -8.77 26.20
CA ILE A 302 -7.43 -7.77 25.60
C ILE A 302 -8.68 -7.67 26.47
N THR A 303 -9.02 -6.46 26.87
CA THR A 303 -10.30 -6.14 27.52
C THR A 303 -11.12 -5.34 26.52
N ALA A 304 -12.26 -5.87 26.08
CA ALA A 304 -13.21 -5.19 25.22
C ALA A 304 -14.27 -4.49 26.08
N VAL A 305 -14.58 -3.24 25.77
CA VAL A 305 -15.56 -2.42 26.47
C VAL A 305 -16.51 -1.83 25.44
N TYR A 306 -17.79 -2.12 25.63
CA TYR A 306 -18.86 -1.62 24.78
C TYR A 306 -19.41 -0.38 25.45
N ALA A 307 -19.34 0.76 24.78
CA ALA A 307 -19.70 2.06 25.35
C ALA A 307 -20.42 2.94 24.33
N ASN A 308 -21.33 3.76 24.84
CA ASN A 308 -21.87 4.94 24.18
C ASN A 308 -21.74 6.09 25.19
N SER A 309 -22.81 6.83 25.51
CA SER A 309 -22.89 7.70 26.70
C SER A 309 -22.41 7.09 28.03
N ARG A 310 -22.40 5.76 28.15
CA ARG A 310 -21.87 5.03 29.32
C ARG A 310 -21.30 3.67 28.92
N VAL A 311 -20.49 3.09 29.79
CA VAL A 311 -20.05 1.69 29.66
C VAL A 311 -21.25 0.76 29.84
N GLN A 312 -21.53 -0.04 28.82
CA GLN A 312 -22.65 -1.00 28.79
C GLN A 312 -22.17 -2.40 29.19
N ARG A 313 -20.99 -2.81 28.71
CA ARG A 313 -20.45 -4.15 28.93
C ARG A 313 -18.93 -4.13 28.91
N VAL A 314 -18.33 -5.03 29.69
CA VAL A 314 -16.89 -5.30 29.69
C VAL A 314 -16.67 -6.79 29.49
N GLU A 315 -15.79 -7.16 28.58
CA GLU A 315 -15.40 -8.53 28.29
C GLU A 315 -13.88 -8.69 28.32
N ASN A 316 -13.40 -9.79 28.92
CA ASN A 316 -11.99 -10.14 28.88
C ASN A 316 -11.77 -11.21 27.82
N LEU A 317 -11.14 -10.83 26.72
CA LEU A 317 -10.89 -11.73 25.60
C LEU A 317 -9.62 -12.53 25.89
N ARG A 318 -9.79 -13.82 26.16
CA ARG A 318 -8.70 -14.79 26.38
C ARG A 318 -8.74 -15.86 25.28
N GLY A 319 -8.03 -15.60 24.17
CA GLY A 319 -7.60 -16.63 23.22
C GLY A 319 -8.67 -17.43 22.44
N SER A 320 -9.95 -17.37 22.79
CA SER A 320 -11.01 -18.08 22.09
C SER A 320 -12.37 -17.40 22.26
N GLY A 321 -12.97 -16.99 21.12
CA GLY A 321 -14.37 -16.61 20.99
C GLY A 321 -14.69 -15.19 21.43
N VAL A 322 -14.50 -14.22 20.53
CA VAL A 322 -15.13 -12.89 20.65
C VAL A 322 -16.47 -12.98 19.93
N GLN A 323 -17.58 -12.81 20.65
CA GLN A 323 -18.87 -12.50 20.04
C GLN A 323 -19.16 -11.04 20.34
N VAL A 324 -19.04 -10.18 19.32
CA VAL A 324 -19.38 -8.75 19.45
C VAL A 324 -20.89 -8.61 19.47
N ALA A 325 -21.49 -8.71 20.65
CA ALA A 325 -22.94 -8.58 20.82
C ALA A 325 -23.41 -7.18 20.42
N SER A 326 -24.53 -7.09 19.69
CA SER A 326 -25.24 -5.84 19.48
C SER A 326 -25.99 -5.45 20.75
N TYR A 327 -25.93 -4.17 21.10
CA TYR A 327 -26.81 -3.60 22.11
C TYR A 327 -27.69 -2.54 21.45
N HIS A 328 -29.00 -2.69 21.58
CA HIS A 328 -29.96 -1.67 21.19
C HIS A 328 -30.15 -0.71 22.37
N GLY A 329 -29.78 0.55 22.20
CA GLY A 329 -29.92 1.55 23.27
C GLY A 329 -29.64 2.96 22.78
N GLY A 330 -30.70 3.64 22.33
CA GLY A 330 -30.67 5.04 21.90
C GLY A 330 -30.16 5.97 23.00
N GLY A 331 -29.17 6.78 22.63
CA GLY A 331 -28.55 7.78 23.48
C GLY A 331 -27.49 8.55 22.68
N PHE A 332 -27.05 9.69 23.20
CA PHE A 332 -25.97 10.47 22.60
C PHE A 332 -24.63 9.73 22.70
N THR A 333 -23.76 9.91 21.71
CA THR A 333 -22.40 9.35 21.70
C THR A 333 -21.50 10.19 22.62
N ASP A 334 -20.78 9.55 23.54
CA ASP A 334 -19.73 10.16 24.36
C ASP A 334 -18.54 9.19 24.39
N LEU A 335 -17.35 9.64 23.98
CA LEU A 335 -16.18 8.78 23.86
C LEU A 335 -15.37 8.74 25.16
N ARG A 336 -15.63 9.62 26.13
CA ARG A 336 -14.89 9.70 27.40
C ARG A 336 -15.04 8.49 28.33
N PRO A 337 -16.21 7.81 28.44
CA PRO A 337 -16.41 6.70 29.37
C PRO A 337 -15.40 5.55 29.22
N LEU A 338 -14.92 5.28 27.99
CA LEU A 338 -13.87 4.28 27.76
C LEU A 338 -12.55 4.65 28.46
N PHE A 339 -12.15 5.92 28.36
CA PHE A 339 -10.91 6.41 28.96
C PHE A 339 -11.04 6.50 30.47
N ASP A 340 -12.20 6.86 30.99
CA ASP A 340 -12.46 6.81 32.43
C ASP A 340 -12.36 5.37 32.96
N TYR A 341 -12.89 4.39 32.23
CA TYR A 341 -12.69 2.98 32.55
C TYR A 341 -11.21 2.58 32.51
N ALA A 342 -10.46 3.03 31.51
CA ALA A 342 -9.01 2.77 31.38
C ALA A 342 -8.22 3.19 32.63
N LYS A 343 -8.57 4.33 33.25
CA LYS A 343 -7.94 4.84 34.48
C LYS A 343 -8.13 3.92 35.68
N THR A 344 -9.24 3.19 35.72
CA THR A 344 -9.54 2.25 36.81
C THR A 344 -8.79 0.93 36.71
N MET A 345 -8.24 0.59 35.53
CA MET A 345 -7.57 -0.69 35.31
C MET A 345 -6.26 -0.81 36.08
N ARG A 346 -6.04 -2.01 36.65
CA ARG A 346 -4.80 -2.40 37.33
C ARG A 346 -4.37 -3.77 36.79
N PRO A 347 -3.27 -3.87 36.01
CA PRO A 347 -2.39 -2.79 35.53
C PRO A 347 -3.09 -1.87 34.49
N PRO A 348 -2.59 -0.63 34.29
CA PRO A 348 -3.13 0.24 33.25
C PRO A 348 -2.95 -0.37 31.85
N PRO A 349 -3.79 -0.01 30.87
CA PRO A 349 -3.62 -0.47 29.51
C PRO A 349 -2.35 0.12 28.90
N ALA A 350 -1.67 -0.71 28.11
CA ALA A 350 -0.54 -0.37 27.26
C ALA A 350 -0.95 0.58 26.13
N ALA A 351 -2.14 0.35 25.58
CA ALA A 351 -2.76 1.19 24.57
C ALA A 351 -4.28 0.99 24.58
N VAL A 352 -4.99 2.00 24.08
CA VAL A 352 -6.43 2.01 23.83
C VAL A 352 -6.65 1.92 22.32
N ILE A 353 -7.53 1.04 21.88
CA ILE A 353 -8.01 0.98 20.49
C ILE A 353 -9.50 1.28 20.53
N TYR A 354 -9.99 2.28 19.81
CA TYR A 354 -11.40 2.65 19.85
C TYR A 354 -12.02 2.57 18.46
N LEU A 355 -12.97 1.66 18.27
CA LEU A 355 -13.85 1.62 17.11
C LEU A 355 -15.00 2.61 17.29
N THR A 356 -15.08 3.62 16.44
CA THR A 356 -16.13 4.66 16.46
C THR A 356 -16.21 5.36 15.11
N ASP A 357 -17.29 6.09 14.82
CA ASP A 357 -17.33 7.09 13.74
C ASP A 357 -16.62 8.40 14.14
N GLY A 358 -16.26 8.54 15.42
CA GLY A 358 -15.57 9.69 15.98
C GLY A 358 -16.45 10.90 16.25
N ILE A 359 -17.78 10.75 16.14
CA ILE A 359 -18.72 11.82 16.39
C ILE A 359 -19.11 11.81 17.87
N GLY A 360 -18.46 12.67 18.66
CA GLY A 360 -18.83 12.87 20.07
C GLY A 360 -17.72 13.51 20.89
N PRO A 361 -18.04 13.99 22.12
CA PRO A 361 -17.04 14.51 23.03
C PRO A 361 -16.02 13.42 23.38
N ALA A 362 -14.75 13.75 23.21
CA ALA A 362 -13.60 12.91 23.52
C ALA A 362 -12.68 13.60 24.54
N PRO A 363 -11.72 12.88 25.16
CA PRO A 363 -10.83 13.49 26.13
C PRO A 363 -9.94 14.58 25.51
N GLU A 364 -9.72 15.68 26.22
CA GLU A 364 -8.94 16.82 25.71
C GLU A 364 -7.44 16.49 25.54
N SER A 365 -6.92 15.53 26.30
CA SER A 365 -5.51 15.17 26.28
C SER A 365 -5.28 13.66 26.20
N MET A 366 -4.14 13.29 25.63
CA MET A 366 -3.75 11.90 25.43
C MET A 366 -3.14 11.30 26.70
N GLU A 367 -3.97 10.67 27.52
CA GLU A 367 -3.51 9.97 28.73
C GLU A 367 -2.97 8.57 28.44
N PHE A 368 -3.46 7.93 27.37
CA PHE A 368 -3.05 6.60 26.94
C PHE A 368 -2.68 6.63 25.45
N PRO A 369 -1.66 5.85 25.01
CA PRO A 369 -1.42 5.61 23.60
C PRO A 369 -2.70 5.08 22.93
N THR A 370 -3.23 5.80 21.95
CA THR A 370 -4.57 5.54 21.42
C THR A 370 -4.54 5.40 19.90
N LEU A 371 -5.26 4.39 19.41
CA LEU A 371 -5.59 4.17 18.02
C LEU A 371 -7.10 4.37 17.82
N TRP A 372 -7.48 5.33 16.99
CA TRP A 372 -8.84 5.55 16.55
C TRP A 372 -9.09 4.71 15.29
N ALA A 373 -9.84 3.62 15.44
CA ALA A 373 -10.32 2.81 14.33
C ALA A 373 -11.64 3.43 13.85
N LEU A 374 -11.54 4.32 12.87
CA LEU A 374 -12.65 5.10 12.35
C LEU A 374 -13.39 4.33 11.27
N THR A 375 -14.72 4.50 11.18
CA THR A 375 -15.49 4.10 9.99
C THR A 375 -15.02 4.88 8.76
N ALA A 376 -15.33 4.41 7.54
CA ALA A 376 -14.90 5.06 6.30
C ALA A 376 -15.24 6.57 6.26
N GLU A 377 -16.47 6.91 6.65
CA GLU A 377 -17.00 8.28 6.72
C GLU A 377 -16.75 8.98 8.07
N GLY A 378 -16.04 8.31 8.99
CA GLY A 378 -15.78 8.84 10.32
C GLY A 378 -14.77 10.00 10.32
N GLU A 379 -14.85 10.82 11.36
CA GLU A 379 -13.93 11.92 11.60
C GLU A 379 -13.07 11.66 12.84
N LYS A 380 -11.85 12.21 12.87
CA LYS A 380 -10.99 12.05 14.03
C LYS A 380 -11.49 12.96 15.16
N PRO A 381 -11.89 12.43 16.33
CA PRO A 381 -12.54 13.24 17.36
C PRO A 381 -11.61 14.27 18.02
N VAL A 382 -10.29 14.04 17.96
CA VAL A 382 -9.26 14.82 18.65
C VAL A 382 -7.96 14.88 17.84
N PRO A 383 -7.13 15.91 18.01
CA PRO A 383 -5.89 16.04 17.23
C PRO A 383 -4.83 14.98 17.58
N TRP A 384 -4.93 14.33 18.74
CA TRP A 384 -3.97 13.32 19.22
C TRP A 384 -4.39 11.88 18.91
N GLY A 385 -3.45 10.95 19.07
CA GLY A 385 -3.64 9.53 18.73
C GLY A 385 -3.42 9.24 17.25
N VAL A 386 -3.26 7.97 16.93
CA VAL A 386 -3.11 7.49 15.55
C VAL A 386 -4.50 7.20 14.99
N GLU A 387 -4.77 7.58 13.75
CA GLU A 387 -6.01 7.22 13.05
C GLU A 387 -5.79 6.02 12.13
N LEU A 388 -6.83 5.21 11.99
CA LEU A 388 -6.91 4.09 11.07
C LEU A 388 -8.35 4.04 10.57
N ARG A 389 -8.56 4.15 9.26
CA ARG A 389 -9.89 4.02 8.66
C ARG A 389 -10.16 2.58 8.27
N LEU A 390 -11.35 2.10 8.62
CA LEU A 390 -11.87 0.78 8.25
C LEU A 390 -12.78 0.98 7.03
N GLU A 391 -12.35 0.47 5.88
CA GLU A 391 -13.22 0.28 4.71
C GLU A 391 -13.95 -1.06 4.90
N VAL A 392 -15.28 -1.00 5.03
CA VAL A 392 -16.17 -2.18 4.96
C VAL A 392 -16.88 -2.14 3.63
#